data_AF-A0A2S8EVJ5-F1
#
_entry.id   AF-A0A2S8EVJ5-F1
#
_cell.length_a   1.000
_cell.length_b   1.000
_cell.length_c   1.000
_cell.angle_alpha   90.00
_cell.angle_beta   90.00
_cell.angle_gamma   90.00
#
_symmetry.space_group_name_H-M   'P 1'
#
loop_
_entity.id
_entity.type
_entity.pdbx_description
1 polymer ?
#
loop_
_entity_poly.entity_id
_entity_poly.type
_entity_poly.pdbx_seq_one_letter_code
_entity_poly.pdbx_strand_id
1 'polypeptide(L)' 'MSHTPHELADDFPDEIDEIHALKEKDAHFARLVERYHEVNRAVHRAETRVEPVSEEREEALRHHRVQLKDEIARELHARG' A
#
# COMPACT_ATOMS: atom_id res chain seq x y z
N MET A 1 6.42 12.03 15.41
CA MET A 1 6.26 11.00 14.36
C MET A 1 4.87 10.43 14.53
N SER A 2 4.00 10.57 13.53
CA SER A 2 2.62 10.08 13.64
C SER A 2 2.66 8.56 13.70
N HIS A 3 2.18 7.98 14.80
CA HIS A 3 2.06 6.53 14.97
C HIS A 3 0.82 5.95 14.25
N THR A 4 0.12 6.77 13.47
CA THR A 4 -0.99 6.30 12.64
C THR A 4 -0.43 5.57 11.42
N PRO A 5 -0.84 4.32 11.15
CA PRO A 5 -0.53 3.65 9.90
C PRO A 5 -0.95 4.55 8.73
N HIS A 6 -0.05 4.74 7.76
CA HIS A 6 -0.35 5.46 6.53
C HIS A 6 -1.27 4.59 5.67
N GLU A 7 -2.54 4.95 5.52
CA GLU A 7 -3.50 4.13 4.81
C GLU A 7 -3.49 4.43 3.30
N LEU A 8 -4.04 3.52 2.49
CA LEU A 8 -4.11 3.74 1.04
C LEU A 8 -4.95 4.99 0.71
N ALA A 9 -6.00 5.25 1.49
CA ALA A 9 -6.86 6.42 1.34
C ALA A 9 -6.15 7.76 1.62
N ASP A 10 -5.00 7.75 2.32
CA ASP A 10 -4.22 8.96 2.53
C ASP A 10 -3.44 9.38 1.27
N ASP A 11 -3.10 8.42 0.40
CA ASP A 11 -2.44 8.67 -0.90
C ASP A 11 -3.43 8.90 -2.04
N PHE A 12 -4.64 8.32 -1.93
CA PHE A 12 -5.68 8.34 -2.96
C PHE A 12 -7.01 8.82 -2.36
N PRO A 13 -7.07 10.07 -1.84
CA PRO A 13 -8.26 10.56 -1.14
C PRO A 13 -9.46 10.77 -2.07
N ASP A 14 -9.20 11.05 -3.36
CA ASP A 14 -10.25 11.34 -4.35
C ASP A 14 -10.76 10.07 -5.04
N GLU A 15 -10.03 8.96 -4.95
CA GLU A 15 -10.31 7.70 -5.62
C GLU A 15 -10.85 6.61 -4.66
N ILE A 16 -11.22 6.96 -3.43
CA ILE A 16 -11.68 5.99 -2.42
C ILE A 16 -12.84 5.13 -2.95
N ASP A 17 -13.87 5.75 -3.51
CA ASP A 17 -15.03 5.05 -4.05
C ASP A 17 -14.67 4.16 -5.23
N GLU A 18 -13.73 4.60 -6.08
CA GLU A 18 -13.25 3.83 -7.22
C GLU A 18 -12.41 2.63 -6.78
N ILE A 19 -11.53 2.80 -5.80
CA ILE A 19 -10.78 1.71 -5.17
C ILE A 19 -11.75 0.68 -4.59
N HIS A 20 -12.79 1.11 -3.87
CA HIS A 20 -13.81 0.21 -3.33
C HIS A 20 -14.54 -0.56 -4.45
N ALA A 21 -15.04 0.14 -5.46
CA ALA A 21 -15.75 -0.47 -6.57
C ALA A 21 -14.86 -1.43 -7.38
N LEU A 22 -13.58 -1.10 -7.55
CA LEU A 22 -12.63 -1.90 -8.30
C LEU A 22 -12.23 -3.16 -7.53
N LYS A 23 -12.05 -3.07 -6.20
CA LYS A 23 -11.82 -4.26 -5.35
C LYS A 23 -12.96 -5.28 -5.42
N GLU A 24 -14.20 -4.83 -5.54
CA GLU A 24 -15.36 -5.73 -5.65
C GLU A 24 -15.45 -6.39 -7.03
N LYS A 25 -14.99 -5.70 -8.08
CA LYS A 25 -15.17 -6.13 -9.47
C LYS A 25 -13.94 -6.79 -10.08
N ASP A 26 -12.76 -6.58 -9.48
CA ASP A 26 -11.48 -7.04 -9.99
C ASP A 26 -10.67 -7.76 -8.91
N ALA A 27 -10.58 -9.08 -9.04
CA ALA A 27 -9.85 -9.92 -8.11
C ALA A 27 -8.33 -9.69 -8.14
N HIS A 28 -7.76 -9.19 -9.24
CA HIS A 28 -6.36 -8.82 -9.29
C HIS A 28 -6.12 -7.55 -8.50
N PHE A 29 -6.94 -6.52 -8.71
CA PHE A 29 -6.87 -5.28 -7.94
C PHE A 29 -7.12 -5.50 -6.44
N ALA A 30 -8.06 -6.37 -6.07
CA ALA A 30 -8.30 -6.74 -4.68
C ALA A 30 -7.03 -7.31 -4.01
N ARG A 31 -6.34 -8.24 -4.69
CA ARG A 31 -5.07 -8.81 -4.21
C ARG A 31 -3.96 -7.76 -4.12
N LEU A 32 -3.94 -6.82 -5.05
CA LEU A 32 -2.95 -5.73 -5.06
C LEU A 32 -3.11 -4.83 -3.83
N VAL A 33 -4.35 -4.45 -3.50
CA VAL A 33 -4.66 -3.64 -2.31
C VAL A 33 -4.37 -4.43 -1.02
N GLU A 34 -4.73 -5.71 -0.97
CA GLU A 34 -4.38 -6.57 0.18
C GLU A 34 -2.86 -6.62 0.40
N ARG A 35 -2.11 -6.81 -0.69
CA ARG A 35 -0.64 -6.83 -0.65
C ARG A 35 -0.06 -5.52 -0.18
N TYR A 36 -0.61 -4.39 -0.64
CA TYR A 36 -0.25 -3.07 -0.14
C TYR A 36 -0.44 -2.96 1.37
N HIS A 37 -1.61 -3.36 1.89
CA HIS A 37 -1.86 -3.30 3.33
C HIS A 37 -0.89 -4.20 4.14
N GLU A 38 -0.54 -5.38 3.65
CA GLU A 38 0.45 -6.25 4.28
C GLU A 38 1.83 -5.58 4.37
N VAL A 39 2.32 -5.06 3.24
CA VAL A 39 3.64 -4.44 3.15
C VAL A 39 3.67 -3.16 3.98
N ASN A 40 2.61 -2.34 3.93
CA ASN A 40 2.52 -1.12 4.72
C ASN A 40 2.55 -1.39 6.23
N ARG A 41 1.84 -2.43 6.70
CA ARG A 41 1.95 -2.88 8.10
C ARG A 41 3.36 -3.34 8.45
N ALA A 42 4.05 -4.03 7.53
CA ALA A 42 5.43 -4.45 7.74
C ALA A 42 6.40 -3.26 7.80
N VAL A 43 6.24 -2.27 6.92
CA VAL A 43 7.00 -1.01 6.97
C VAL A 43 6.77 -0.30 8.30
N HIS A 44 5.52 -0.15 8.74
CA HIS A 44 5.20 0.50 10.01
C HIS A 44 5.85 -0.23 11.20
N ARG A 45 5.84 -1.58 11.23
CA ARG A 45 6.52 -2.36 12.30
C ARG A 45 8.04 -2.18 12.28
N ALA A 46 8.64 -2.11 11.09
CA ALA A 46 10.06 -1.85 10.92
C ALA A 46 10.45 -0.44 11.40
N GLU A 47 9.72 0.59 10.96
CA GLU A 47 9.95 1.99 11.32
C GLU A 47 9.74 2.24 12.83
N THR A 48 8.78 1.56 13.45
CA THR A 48 8.54 1.63 14.90
C THR A 48 9.49 0.78 15.74
N ARG A 49 10.44 0.08 15.11
CA ARG A 49 11.40 -0.85 15.75
C ARG A 49 10.73 -1.93 16.62
N VAL A 50 9.48 -2.27 16.31
CA VAL A 50 8.76 -3.36 16.98
C VAL A 50 9.40 -4.70 16.63
N GLU A 51 9.95 -4.82 15.42
CA GLU A 51 10.79 -5.96 14.99
C GLU A 51 12.18 -5.44 14.59
N PRO A 52 13.28 -6.01 15.12
CA PRO A 52 14.62 -5.71 14.63
C PRO A 52 14.78 -6.30 13.22
N VAL A 53 14.57 -5.47 12.21
CA VAL A 53 14.89 -5.78 10.82
C VAL A 53 16.22 -5.13 10.44
N SER A 54 16.95 -5.73 9.49
CA SER A 54 18.11 -5.07 8.91
C SER A 54 17.68 -3.82 8.12
N GLU A 55 18.57 -2.83 8.02
CA GLU A 55 18.34 -1.62 7.23
C GLU A 55 17.99 -1.95 5.77
N GLU A 56 18.67 -2.96 5.20
CA GLU A 56 18.41 -3.49 3.86
C GLU A 56 16.98 -4.02 3.70
N ARG A 57 16.46 -4.71 4.74
CA ARG A 57 15.10 -5.24 4.73
C ARG A 57 14.07 -4.14 4.86
N GLU A 58 14.34 -3.13 5.69
CA GLU A 58 13.48 -1.96 5.83
C GLU A 58 13.41 -1.19 4.50
N GLU A 59 14.55 -0.97 3.84
CA GLU A 59 14.62 -0.30 2.54
C GLU A 59 13.85 -1.08 1.47
N ALA A 60 14.03 -2.40 1.40
CA ALA A 60 13.28 -3.26 0.49
C ALA A 60 11.76 -3.18 0.72
N LEU A 61 11.30 -3.12 1.97
CA LEU A 61 9.89 -2.96 2.31
C LEU A 61 9.34 -1.60 1.86
N ARG A 62 10.10 -0.52 2.08
CA ARG A 62 9.71 0.83 1.62
C ARG A 62 9.63 0.90 0.10
N HIS A 63 10.60 0.32 -0.61
CA HIS A 63 10.60 0.27 -2.07
C HIS A 63 9.41 -0.53 -2.60
N HIS A 64 9.12 -1.68 -1.99
CA HIS A 64 7.96 -2.50 -2.37
C HIS A 64 6.65 -1.75 -2.11
N ARG A 65 6.52 -1.00 -1.01
CA ARG A 65 5.35 -0.15 -0.76
C ARG A 65 5.14 0.86 -1.89
N VAL A 66 6.19 1.54 -2.34
CA VAL A 66 6.11 2.51 -3.44
C VAL A 66 5.68 1.83 -4.74
N GLN A 67 6.29 0.70 -5.09
CA GLN A 67 5.92 -0.06 -6.29
C GLN A 67 4.44 -0.47 -6.32
N LEU A 68 3.91 -0.89 -5.17
CA LEU A 68 2.48 -1.24 -5.04
C LEU A 68 1.58 -0.02 -5.21
N LYS A 69 1.96 1.15 -4.68
CA LYS A 69 1.21 2.40 -4.91
C LYS A 69 1.19 2.76 -6.40
N ASP A 70 2.33 2.66 -7.08
CA ASP A 70 2.42 2.94 -8.52
C ASP A 70 1.54 1.98 -9.33
N GLU A 71 1.52 0.70 -8.97
CA GLU A 71 0.67 -0.30 -9.63
C GLU A 71 -0.82 -0.04 -9.39
N ILE A 72 -1.21 0.32 -8.16
CA ILE A 72 -2.59 0.71 -7.83
C ILE A 72 -3.02 1.92 -8.66
N ALA A 73 -2.17 2.95 -8.73
CA ALA A 73 -2.44 4.15 -9.52
C ALA A 73 -2.60 3.82 -11.02
N ARG A 74 -1.78 2.91 -11.55
CA ARG A 74 -1.92 2.45 -12.94
C ARG A 74 -3.24 1.75 -13.16
N GLU A 75 -3.63 0.81 -12.30
CA GLU A 75 -4.88 0.06 -12.45
C GLU A 75 -6.12 0.96 -12.33
N LEU A 76 -6.07 1.98 -11.46
CA LEU A 76 -7.12 3.00 -11.36
C LEU A 76 -7.25 3.79 -12.67
N HIS A 77 -6.13 4.21 -13.27
CA HIS A 77 -6.15 5.07 -14.46
C HIS A 77 -6.19 4.31 -15.79
N ALA A 78 -6.02 2.98 -15.79
CA ALA A 78 -5.97 2.16 -17.00
C ALA A 78 -7.34 2.01 -17.70
N ARG A 79 -8.44 2.45 -17.08
CA ARG A 79 -9.81 2.30 -17.59
C ARG A 79 -10.42 3.58 -18.19
N GLY A 80 -9.60 4.56 -18.52
CA GLY A 80 -9.99 5.77 -19.26
C GLY A 80 -10.27 5.53 -20.74
#